data_AF-A0A246TRS0-F1
#
_entry.id   AF-A0A246TRS0-F1
#
_cell.length_a   1.000
_cell.length_b   1.000
_cell.length_c   1.000
_cell.angle_alpha   90.00
_cell.angle_beta   90.00
_cell.angle_gamma   90.00
#
_symmetry.space_group_name_H-M   'P 1'
#
loop_
_entity.id
_entity.type
_entity.pdbx_description
1 polymer ?
#
loop_
_entity_poly.entity_id
_entity_poly.type
_entity_poly.pdbx_seq_one_letter_code
_entity_poly.pdbx_strand_id
1 'polypeptide(L)'
;MYRTIVALTVFCGAATAAHADTRYFCSADDKDVRFTVESGFEAGGGHKLNHLRGALVAKNDDVPQALKKIAVSSENLTHHWSHDGELRLEIFYEGGDDANGQGISLIVMAGQRGKSMNTFSGTYEFALDGGAKPLTATGKVTCGSK
;
A
#
# COMPACT_ATOMS: atom_id res chain seq x y z
N MET A 1 18.82 -15.50 -64.75
CA MET A 1 19.60 -14.35 -64.23
C MET A 1 18.72 -13.13 -64.48
N TYR A 2 18.15 -12.36 -63.53
CA TYR A 2 18.58 -11.91 -62.22
C TYR A 2 17.34 -11.42 -61.41
N ARG A 3 17.21 -11.92 -60.17
CA ARG A 3 16.98 -11.17 -58.90
C ARG A 3 15.69 -10.35 -58.70
N THR A 4 14.71 -11.00 -58.08
CA THR A 4 13.68 -10.37 -57.24
C THR A 4 14.31 -9.73 -56.01
N ILE A 5 14.14 -8.42 -55.83
CA ILE A 5 14.51 -7.69 -54.62
C ILE A 5 13.27 -7.63 -53.72
N VAL A 6 13.30 -8.38 -52.62
CA VAL A 6 12.33 -8.22 -51.52
C VAL A 6 12.92 -7.20 -50.56
N ALA A 7 12.33 -6.01 -50.48
CA ALA A 7 12.69 -5.01 -49.49
C ALA A 7 11.96 -5.31 -48.17
N LEU A 8 12.67 -5.94 -47.22
CA LEU A 8 12.24 -6.03 -45.83
C LEU A 8 12.59 -4.72 -45.12
N THR A 9 11.66 -3.77 -45.10
CA THR A 9 11.80 -2.57 -44.25
C THR A 9 11.47 -2.96 -42.81
N VAL A 10 12.52 -3.00 -41.99
CA VAL A 10 12.52 -3.23 -40.55
C VAL A 10 11.60 -2.22 -39.86
N PHE A 11 10.52 -2.71 -39.26
CA PHE A 11 9.71 -1.97 -38.31
C PHE A 11 10.50 -1.92 -37.00
N CYS A 12 11.26 -0.84 -36.77
CA CYS A 12 11.84 -0.55 -35.46
C CYS A 12 10.70 -0.28 -34.48
N GLY A 13 10.24 -1.35 -33.81
CA GLY A 13 9.35 -1.24 -32.67
C GLY A 13 10.00 -0.36 -31.63
N ALA A 14 9.37 0.76 -31.30
CA ALA A 14 9.66 1.48 -30.07
C ALA A 14 9.35 0.53 -28.92
N ALA A 15 10.38 -0.18 -28.44
CA ALA A 15 10.33 -0.83 -27.16
C ALA A 15 10.28 0.29 -26.11
N THR A 16 9.07 0.77 -25.82
CA THR A 16 8.84 1.50 -24.57
C THR A 16 9.31 0.57 -23.48
N ALA A 17 10.40 0.94 -22.79
CA ALA A 17 10.81 0.26 -21.59
C ALA A 17 9.58 0.23 -20.67
N ALA A 18 9.01 -0.95 -20.47
CA ALA A 18 8.00 -1.15 -19.45
C ALA A 18 8.75 -1.01 -18.12
N HIS A 19 8.81 0.21 -17.61
CA HIS A 19 9.29 0.48 -16.26
C HIS A 19 8.36 -0.29 -15.32
N ALA A 20 8.85 -1.37 -14.76
CA ALA A 20 8.09 -2.22 -13.84
C ALA A 20 7.91 -1.44 -12.54
N ASP A 21 6.78 -0.76 -12.40
CA ASP A 21 6.36 -0.17 -11.13
C ASP A 21 6.33 -1.28 -10.09
N THR A 22 7.04 -1.08 -8.97
CA THR A 22 7.00 -2.03 -7.87
C THR A 22 5.68 -1.84 -7.13
N ARG A 23 4.88 -2.91 -7.05
CA ARG A 23 3.64 -2.90 -6.28
C ARG A 23 3.78 -3.72 -5.03
N TYR A 24 3.47 -3.13 -3.90
CA TYR A 24 3.39 -3.81 -2.61
C TYR A 24 1.94 -4.05 -2.23
N PHE A 25 1.68 -5.23 -1.70
CA PHE A 25 0.38 -5.65 -1.19
C PHE A 25 0.56 -6.07 0.24
N CYS A 26 -0.02 -5.34 1.19
CA CYS A 26 0.05 -5.64 2.61
C CYS A 26 -1.34 -5.94 3.16
N SER A 27 -1.45 -6.94 4.02
CA SER A 27 -2.71 -7.33 4.64
C SER A 27 -2.52 -7.88 6.04
N ALA A 28 -3.52 -7.64 6.89
CA ALA A 28 -3.69 -8.30 8.17
C ALA A 28 -5.16 -8.65 8.36
N ASP A 29 -5.41 -9.75 9.07
CA ASP A 29 -6.74 -10.16 9.51
C ASP A 29 -6.59 -10.84 10.87
N ASP A 30 -6.86 -10.10 11.94
CA ASP A 30 -6.71 -10.58 13.32
C ASP A 30 -7.92 -10.18 14.19
N LYS A 31 -7.79 -10.22 15.52
CA LYS A 31 -8.90 -9.89 16.41
C LYS A 31 -9.29 -8.40 16.40
N ASP A 32 -8.38 -7.50 16.04
CA ASP A 32 -8.55 -6.05 16.18
C ASP A 32 -8.91 -5.40 14.85
N VAL A 33 -8.28 -5.83 13.75
CA VAL A 33 -8.49 -5.25 12.42
C VAL A 33 -8.55 -6.30 11.32
N ARG A 34 -9.09 -5.89 10.18
CA ARG A 34 -8.87 -6.54 8.89
C ARG A 34 -8.59 -5.48 7.84
N PHE A 35 -7.45 -5.55 7.16
CA PHE A 35 -7.15 -4.64 6.08
C PHE A 35 -6.41 -5.26 4.92
N THR A 36 -6.52 -4.59 3.78
CA THR A 36 -5.71 -4.79 2.59
C THR A 36 -5.30 -3.43 2.05
N VAL A 37 -4.01 -3.22 1.83
CA VAL A 37 -3.45 -1.99 1.24
C VAL A 37 -2.55 -2.39 0.07
N GLU A 38 -2.76 -1.75 -1.07
CA GLU A 38 -1.87 -1.78 -2.22
C GLU A 38 -1.19 -0.42 -2.34
N SER A 39 0.14 -0.41 -2.44
CA SER A 39 0.93 0.78 -2.76
C SER A 39 1.82 0.50 -3.97
N GLY A 40 1.86 1.45 -4.90
CA GLY A 40 2.71 1.39 -6.08
C GLY A 40 3.77 2.49 -6.06
N PHE A 41 4.96 2.14 -6.56
CA PHE A 41 6.10 3.05 -6.63
C PHE A 41 6.68 3.05 -8.05
N GLU A 42 7.00 4.24 -8.57
CA GLU A 42 7.55 4.39 -9.92
C GLU A 42 8.93 3.73 -10.03
N ALA A 43 9.15 2.98 -11.12
CA ALA A 43 10.45 2.36 -11.37
C ALA A 43 11.52 3.43 -11.69
N GLY A 44 12.60 3.48 -10.90
CA GLY A 44 13.73 4.39 -11.14
C GLY A 44 13.49 5.85 -10.71
N GLY A 45 12.35 6.17 -10.09
CA GLY A 45 11.97 7.52 -9.66
C GLY A 45 12.27 7.86 -8.20
N GLY A 46 13.25 7.22 -7.58
CA GLY A 46 13.62 7.48 -6.18
C GLY A 46 12.51 7.10 -5.17
N HIS A 47 11.77 6.02 -5.45
CA HIS A 47 10.70 5.52 -4.57
C HIS A 47 9.51 6.49 -4.43
N LYS A 48 9.24 7.25 -5.49
CA LYS A 48 8.03 8.07 -5.60
C LYS A 48 6.78 7.18 -5.66
N LEU A 49 5.83 7.46 -4.77
CA LEU A 49 4.50 6.83 -4.80
C LEU A 49 3.75 7.22 -6.09
N ASN A 50 3.23 6.22 -6.82
CA ASN A 50 2.32 6.44 -7.94
C ASN A 50 0.84 6.31 -7.55
N HIS A 51 0.53 5.43 -6.59
CA HIS A 51 -0.82 5.07 -6.19
C HIS A 51 -0.84 4.39 -4.82
N LEU A 52 -1.90 4.66 -4.05
CA LEU A 52 -2.33 3.83 -2.93
C LEU A 52 -3.83 3.59 -2.98
N ARG A 53 -4.24 2.38 -2.64
CA ARG A 53 -5.63 2.05 -2.32
C ARG A 53 -5.68 1.02 -1.20
N GLY A 54 -6.72 1.09 -0.40
CA GLY A 54 -6.95 0.09 0.61
C GLY A 54 -8.35 0.08 1.16
N ALA A 55 -8.61 -0.95 1.95
CA ALA A 55 -9.80 -1.04 2.77
C ALA A 55 -9.39 -1.52 4.16
N LEU A 56 -9.98 -0.92 5.18
CA LEU A 56 -9.76 -1.26 6.58
C LEU A 56 -11.09 -1.48 7.27
N VAL A 57 -11.16 -2.53 8.07
CA VAL A 57 -12.26 -2.86 8.96
C VAL A 57 -11.73 -2.89 10.37
N ALA A 58 -12.23 -2.00 11.23
CA ALA A 58 -11.96 -2.03 12.66
C ALA A 58 -12.97 -2.96 13.35
N LYS A 59 -12.49 -3.92 14.12
CA LYS A 59 -13.34 -4.93 14.76
C LYS A 59 -13.75 -4.55 16.19
N ASN A 60 -13.03 -3.63 16.83
CA ASN A 60 -13.33 -3.15 18.18
C ASN A 60 -14.65 -2.34 18.23
N ASP A 61 -15.54 -2.66 19.17
CA ASP A 61 -16.87 -2.04 19.32
C ASP A 61 -16.89 -0.61 19.84
N ASP A 62 -15.78 -0.15 20.41
CA ASP A 62 -15.59 1.25 20.80
C ASP A 62 -15.33 2.17 19.59
N VAL A 63 -15.06 1.63 18.40
CA VAL A 63 -14.87 2.42 17.17
C VAL A 63 -16.24 2.89 16.63
N PRO A 64 -16.41 4.19 16.34
CA PRO A 64 -17.63 4.72 15.74
C PRO A 64 -18.02 4.00 14.45
N GLN A 65 -19.33 3.89 14.18
CA GLN A 65 -19.82 3.18 12.99
C GLN A 65 -19.27 3.76 11.68
N ALA A 66 -19.09 5.08 11.60
CA ALA A 66 -18.47 5.76 10.45
C ALA A 66 -17.02 5.31 10.18
N LEU A 67 -16.32 4.84 11.22
CA LEU A 67 -14.91 4.43 11.18
C LEU A 67 -14.73 2.90 11.16
N LYS A 68 -15.81 2.13 11.37
CA LYS A 68 -15.75 0.65 11.37
C LYS A 68 -15.29 0.07 10.04
N LYS A 69 -15.61 0.73 8.92
CA LYS A 69 -15.26 0.28 7.57
C LYS A 69 -14.90 1.50 6.73
N ILE A 70 -13.63 1.63 6.38
CA ILE A 70 -13.14 2.75 5.59
C ILE A 70 -12.45 2.23 4.32
N ALA A 71 -12.60 2.99 3.24
CA ALA A 71 -11.76 2.88 2.07
C ALA A 71 -10.74 4.02 2.13
N VAL A 72 -9.50 3.73 1.76
CA VAL A 72 -8.41 4.70 1.73
C VAL A 72 -7.82 4.78 0.34
N SER A 73 -7.38 5.98 -0.04
CA SER A 73 -6.74 6.28 -1.31
C SER A 73 -5.39 6.97 -1.09
N SER A 74 -4.70 7.34 -2.18
CA SER A 74 -3.45 8.12 -2.10
C SER A 74 -3.57 9.40 -1.27
N GLU A 75 -4.77 9.99 -1.15
CA GLU A 75 -4.98 11.22 -0.36
C GLU A 75 -4.86 10.98 1.15
N ASN A 76 -5.01 9.73 1.59
CA ASN A 76 -4.92 9.36 3.00
C ASN A 76 -3.48 8.99 3.41
N LEU A 77 -2.55 8.90 2.46
CA LEU A 77 -1.17 8.55 2.78
C LEU A 77 -0.40 9.79 3.24
N THR A 78 -0.05 9.84 4.52
CA THR A 78 0.66 10.98 5.12
C THR A 78 2.17 10.82 4.99
N HIS A 79 2.69 9.61 5.19
CA HIS A 79 4.11 9.29 5.05
C HIS A 79 4.34 7.93 4.38
N HIS A 80 5.42 7.83 3.60
CA HIS A 80 5.83 6.57 3.00
C HIS A 80 7.34 6.45 2.87
N TRP A 81 7.80 5.21 2.88
CA TRP A 81 9.18 4.82 2.62
C TRP A 81 9.18 3.46 1.94
N SER A 82 9.94 3.34 0.86
CA SER A 82 10.26 2.05 0.25
C SER A 82 11.73 2.13 -0.13
N HIS A 83 12.62 1.36 0.48
CA HIS A 83 14.04 1.34 0.12
C HIS A 83 14.71 0.13 0.73
N ASP A 84 15.64 -0.49 -0.01
CA ASP A 84 16.46 -1.62 0.46
C ASP A 84 15.64 -2.73 1.16
N GLY A 85 14.49 -3.08 0.57
CA GLY A 85 13.60 -4.10 1.10
C GLY A 85 12.79 -3.70 2.33
N GLU A 86 12.91 -2.46 2.81
CA GLU A 86 12.00 -1.87 3.79
C GLU A 86 10.79 -1.23 3.10
N LEU A 87 9.62 -1.38 3.74
CA LEU A 87 8.38 -0.70 3.39
C LEU A 87 7.78 -0.11 4.66
N ARG A 88 7.52 1.20 4.64
CA ARG A 88 6.80 1.92 5.68
C ARG A 88 5.69 2.73 5.04
N LEU A 89 4.48 2.60 5.56
CA LEU A 89 3.32 3.36 5.10
C LEU A 89 2.62 3.90 6.34
N GLU A 90 2.26 5.17 6.32
CA GLU A 90 1.42 5.81 7.31
C GLU A 90 0.18 6.37 6.60
N ILE A 91 -0.98 5.90 7.04
CA ILE A 91 -2.27 6.21 6.46
C ILE A 91 -3.13 6.86 7.54
N PHE A 92 -3.68 8.03 7.25
CA PHE A 92 -4.59 8.74 8.12
C PHE A 92 -5.93 9.01 7.42
N TYR A 93 -7.02 8.70 8.10
CA TYR A 93 -8.39 8.94 7.66
C TYR A 93 -9.12 9.82 8.67
N GLU A 94 -9.52 11.02 8.28
CA GLU A 94 -10.07 12.05 9.18
C GLU A 94 -11.51 11.77 9.66
N GLY A 95 -12.17 10.73 9.17
CA GLY A 95 -13.49 10.31 9.67
C GLY A 95 -14.68 11.16 9.23
N GLY A 96 -14.45 12.44 8.91
CA GLY A 96 -15.49 13.39 8.53
C GLY A 96 -16.49 13.69 9.66
N ASP A 97 -17.60 14.34 9.31
CA ASP A 97 -18.59 14.82 10.27
C ASP A 97 -19.22 13.69 11.11
N ASP A 98 -19.41 12.51 10.51
CA ASP A 98 -20.06 11.36 11.15
C ASP A 98 -19.16 10.62 12.16
N ALA A 99 -17.86 10.93 12.20
CA ALA A 99 -16.90 10.33 13.11
C ALA A 99 -16.74 11.08 14.45
N ASN A 100 -17.54 12.13 14.69
CA ASN A 100 -17.47 12.95 15.91
C ASN A 100 -16.07 13.54 16.16
N GLY A 101 -15.38 13.98 15.10
CA GLY A 101 -14.02 14.52 15.17
C GLY A 101 -12.94 13.47 15.44
N GLN A 102 -13.26 12.18 15.27
CA GLN A 102 -12.30 11.09 15.39
C GLN A 102 -11.78 10.68 14.01
N GLY A 103 -10.52 10.23 13.97
CA GLY A 103 -9.88 9.68 12.79
C GLY A 103 -9.29 8.31 13.06
N ILE A 104 -8.80 7.67 12.00
CA ILE A 104 -8.01 6.44 12.09
C ILE A 104 -6.60 6.71 11.58
N SER A 105 -5.62 6.25 12.34
CA SER A 105 -4.24 6.07 11.87
C SER A 105 -3.91 4.59 11.70
N LEU A 106 -3.28 4.24 10.58
CA LEU A 106 -2.73 2.93 10.31
C LEU A 106 -1.28 3.07 9.83
N ILE A 107 -0.35 2.55 10.63
CA ILE A 107 1.07 2.47 10.29
C ILE A 107 1.39 1.03 9.94
N VAL A 108 2.03 0.81 8.79
CA VAL A 108 2.55 -0.48 8.34
C VAL A 108 4.06 -0.39 8.27
N MET A 109 4.75 -1.30 8.95
CA MET A 109 6.21 -1.44 8.90
C MET A 109 6.55 -2.87 8.54
N ALA A 110 7.08 -3.08 7.34
CA ALA A 110 7.43 -4.38 6.84
C ALA A 110 8.82 -4.37 6.21
N GLY A 111 9.50 -5.51 6.25
CA GLY A 111 10.84 -5.63 5.69
C GLY A 111 11.10 -7.02 5.16
N GLN A 112 11.77 -7.10 4.02
CA GLN A 112 12.25 -8.35 3.43
C GLN A 112 13.25 -9.03 4.38
N ARG A 113 12.77 -9.97 5.18
CA ARG A 113 13.59 -10.85 6.02
C ARG A 113 13.52 -12.26 5.46
N GLY A 114 14.63 -12.77 4.92
CA GLY A 114 14.77 -14.15 4.45
C GLY A 114 15.10 -14.29 2.96
N LYS A 115 15.00 -15.52 2.43
CA LYS A 115 15.41 -15.86 1.04
C LYS A 115 14.38 -15.50 -0.04
N SER A 116 13.15 -15.17 0.36
CA SER A 116 12.06 -14.82 -0.56
C SER A 116 12.12 -13.31 -0.85
N MET A 117 12.32 -12.96 -2.12
CA MET A 117 12.30 -11.55 -2.54
C MET A 117 10.88 -10.98 -2.64
N ASN A 118 9.84 -11.82 -2.75
CA ASN A 118 8.49 -11.35 -3.12
C ASN A 118 7.47 -11.46 -1.98
N THR A 119 7.84 -12.03 -0.84
CA THR A 119 6.98 -12.16 0.34
C THR A 119 7.79 -11.83 1.58
N PHE A 120 7.23 -10.96 2.41
CA PHE A 120 7.89 -10.44 3.59
C PHE A 120 6.87 -10.08 4.67
N SER A 121 7.35 -9.93 5.90
CA SER A 121 6.49 -9.76 7.07
C SER A 121 6.86 -8.51 7.84
N GLY A 122 5.93 -8.05 8.66
CA GLY A 122 6.09 -6.83 9.43
C GLY A 122 5.18 -6.76 10.64
N THR A 123 4.97 -5.54 11.10
CA THR A 123 3.95 -5.18 12.07
C THR A 123 3.06 -4.06 11.53
N TYR A 124 1.86 -3.96 12.06
CA TYR A 124 1.04 -2.77 11.92
C TYR A 124 0.77 -2.16 13.28
N GLU A 125 0.49 -0.87 13.29
CA GLU A 125 -0.08 -0.12 14.41
C GLU A 125 -1.36 0.54 13.92
N PHE A 126 -2.44 0.33 14.65
CA PHE A 126 -3.74 0.94 14.40
C PHE A 126 -4.08 1.83 15.59
N ALA A 127 -4.56 3.05 15.33
CA ALA A 127 -5.02 3.96 16.35
C ALA A 127 -6.32 4.66 15.95
N LEU A 128 -7.15 4.93 16.95
CA LEU A 128 -8.28 5.86 16.86
C LEU A 128 -7.83 7.21 17.43
N ASP A 129 -7.75 8.21 16.57
CA ASP A 129 -7.33 9.57 16.93
C ASP A 129 -8.53 10.46 17.24
N GLY A 130 -8.33 11.50 18.05
CA GLY A 130 -9.36 12.51 18.36
C GLY A 130 -10.44 12.09 19.37
N GLY A 131 -10.46 10.82 19.82
CA GLY A 131 -11.39 10.32 20.82
C GLY A 131 -10.96 10.55 22.27
N ALA A 132 -11.92 10.60 23.20
CA ALA A 132 -11.65 10.72 24.64
C ALA A 132 -10.96 9.48 25.24
N LYS A 133 -11.09 8.32 24.58
CA LYS A 133 -10.42 7.08 24.95
C LYS A 133 -9.40 6.73 23.86
N PRO A 134 -8.10 6.70 24.16
CA PRO A 134 -7.12 6.22 23.20
C PRO A 134 -7.37 4.72 22.96
N LEU A 135 -7.63 4.38 21.71
CA LEU A 135 -7.68 2.99 21.26
C LEU A 135 -6.49 2.76 20.36
N THR A 136 -5.62 1.84 20.74
CA THR A 136 -4.51 1.37 19.90
C THR A 136 -4.49 -0.14 19.83
N ALA A 137 -4.08 -0.67 18.69
CA ALA A 137 -3.87 -2.09 18.46
C ALA A 137 -2.60 -2.29 17.63
N THR A 138 -1.89 -3.38 17.89
CA THR A 138 -0.72 -3.77 17.10
C THR A 138 -0.81 -5.24 16.75
N GLY A 139 -0.31 -5.58 15.57
CA GLY A 139 -0.36 -6.96 15.10
C GLY A 139 0.64 -7.24 14.00
N LYS A 140 0.54 -8.44 13.43
CA LYS A 140 1.41 -8.87 12.32
C LYS A 140 0.77 -8.47 11.00
N VAL A 141 1.60 -8.05 10.06
CA VAL A 141 1.20 -7.81 8.67
C VAL A 141 2.01 -8.72 7.76
N THR A 142 1.35 -9.26 6.76
CA THR A 142 2.00 -9.97 5.64
C THR A 142 1.99 -9.06 4.44
N CYS A 143 3.15 -8.92 3.80
CA CYS A 143 3.31 -8.12 2.60
C CYS A 143 3.94 -8.95 1.48
N GLY A 144 3.68 -8.55 0.23
CA GLY A 144 4.35 -9.09 -0.93
C GLY A 144 4.58 -8.02 -1.99
N SER A 145 5.48 -8.30 -2.92
CA SER A 145 5.78 -7.42 -4.06
C SER A 145 5.52 -8.12 -5.40
N LYS A 146 5.09 -7.33 -6.38
CA LYS A 146 4.99 -7.71 -7.79
C LYS A 146 5.63 -6.66 -8.68
#